data_AF-A0A958A424-F1
#
_entry.id   AF-A0A958A424-F1
#
_cell.length_a   1.000
_cell.length_b   1.000
_cell.length_c   1.000
_cell.angle_alpha   90.00
_cell.angle_beta   90.00
_cell.angle_gamma   90.00
#
_symmetry.space_group_name_H-M   'P 1'
#
loop_
_entity.id
_entity.type
_entity.pdbx_description
1 polymer ?
#
loop_
_entity_poly.entity_id
_entity_poly.type
_entity_poly.pdbx_seq_one_letter_code
_entity_poly.pdbx_strand_id
1 'polypeptide(L)'
;MTFEETVITHSELTPIQIRTIGAILAAHSITEAAGKVGIDRSTIHRWIAGVPAFNEALTAGRKQLATEVMEKARSTWQAELSAGADSPSPPPGPHQG
;
A
#
# COMPACT_ATOMS: atom_id res chain seq x y z
N MET A 1 34.74 8.85 -12.76
CA MET A 1 33.71 7.80 -12.65
C MET A 1 33.04 8.00 -11.31
N THR A 2 31.90 8.67 -11.30
CA THR A 2 31.01 8.75 -10.14
C THR A 2 29.62 8.68 -10.73
N PHE A 3 28.91 7.61 -10.43
CA PHE A 3 27.60 7.33 -10.96
C PHE A 3 26.64 8.37 -10.38
N GLU A 4 26.08 9.22 -11.24
CA GLU A 4 24.85 9.96 -10.94
C GLU A 4 23.76 8.91 -10.75
N GLU A 5 23.63 8.46 -9.51
CA GLU A 5 22.48 7.71 -9.06
C GLU A 5 21.31 8.70 -9.02
N THR A 6 20.62 8.81 -10.15
CA THR A 6 19.34 9.51 -10.27
C THR A 6 18.32 8.77 -9.41
N VAL A 7 18.42 8.92 -8.09
CA VAL A 7 17.36 8.56 -7.16
C VAL A 7 16.20 9.47 -7.51
N ILE A 8 15.09 8.89 -7.97
CA ILE A 8 13.86 9.61 -8.29
C ILE A 8 13.52 10.48 -7.08
N THR A 9 13.77 11.79 -7.19
CA THR A 9 13.68 12.71 -6.07
C THR A 9 12.21 12.88 -5.70
N HIS A 10 11.87 12.31 -4.55
CA HIS A 10 10.61 12.49 -3.83
C HIS A 10 10.53 13.94 -3.29
N SER A 11 10.59 14.93 -4.18
CA SER A 11 10.96 16.31 -3.83
C SER A 11 9.90 17.08 -3.03
N GLU A 12 8.72 16.51 -2.79
CA GLU A 12 7.61 17.19 -2.08
C GLU A 12 7.26 16.57 -0.72
N LEU A 13 7.69 15.34 -0.42
CA LEU A 13 7.38 14.72 0.88
C LEU A 13 8.54 14.83 1.85
N THR A 14 8.21 15.28 3.05
CA THR A 14 9.14 15.26 4.17
C THR A 14 9.42 13.81 4.63
N PRO A 15 10.57 13.56 5.27
CA PRO A 15 10.87 12.23 5.83
C PRO A 15 9.81 11.72 6.82
N ILE A 16 9.18 12.61 7.59
CA ILE A 16 8.11 12.23 8.51
C ILE A 16 6.83 11.82 7.76
N GLN A 17 6.51 12.46 6.64
CA GLN A 17 5.39 12.09 5.80
C GLN A 17 5.61 10.72 5.15
N ILE A 18 6.81 10.44 4.65
CA ILE A 18 7.16 9.12 4.09
C ILE A 18 7.00 8.03 5.16
N ARG A 19 7.56 8.23 6.36
CA ARG A 19 7.38 7.28 7.48
C ARG A 19 5.91 7.10 7.86
N THR A 20 5.14 8.19 7.85
CA THR A 20 3.70 8.15 8.15
C THR A 20 2.93 7.35 7.09
N ILE A 21 3.25 7.50 5.81
CA ILE A 21 2.63 6.70 4.73
C ILE A 21 2.90 5.21 4.96
N GLY A 22 4.16 4.83 5.24
CA GLY A 22 4.50 3.45 5.58
C GLY A 22 3.73 2.93 6.80
N ALA A 23 3.60 3.74 7.84
CA ALA A 23 2.85 3.39 9.03
C ALA A 23 1.34 3.22 8.75
N ILE A 24 0.75 4.05 7.87
CA ILE A 24 -0.66 3.92 7.47
C ILE A 24 -0.88 2.64 6.67
N LEU A 25 0.03 2.30 5.75
CA LEU A 25 -0.08 1.10 4.92
C LEU A 25 0.05 -0.19 5.75
N ALA A 26 0.79 -0.15 6.86
CA ALA A 26 1.01 -1.28 7.76
C ALA A 26 0.06 -1.33 8.97
N ALA A 27 -0.87 -0.38 9.12
CA ALA A 27 -1.78 -0.28 10.26
C ALA A 27 -3.23 -0.55 9.87
N HIS A 28 -4.04 -0.96 10.83
CA HIS A 28 -5.48 -1.15 10.64
C HIS A 28 -6.26 0.17 10.72
N SER A 29 -5.66 1.22 11.30
CA SER A 29 -6.31 2.53 11.44
C SER A 29 -5.32 3.70 11.44
N ILE A 30 -5.84 4.90 11.14
CA ILE A 30 -5.07 6.16 11.22
C ILE A 30 -4.57 6.43 12.64
N THR A 31 -5.35 6.10 13.66
CA THR A 31 -4.96 6.28 15.07
C THR A 31 -3.75 5.41 15.44
N GLU A 32 -3.74 4.16 14.98
CA GLU A 32 -2.61 3.25 15.19
C GLU A 32 -1.36 3.73 14.45
N ALA A 33 -1.51 4.17 13.18
CA ALA A 33 -0.42 4.75 12.41
C ALA A 33 0.17 5.99 13.09
N ALA A 34 -0.70 6.89 13.57
CA ALA A 34 -0.32 8.08 14.33
C ALA A 34 0.51 7.73 15.57
N GLY A 35 0.07 6.73 16.34
CA GLY A 35 0.81 6.23 17.50
C GLY A 35 2.19 5.66 17.14
N LYS A 36 2.29 4.90 16.04
CA LYS A 36 3.56 4.31 15.56
C LYS A 36 4.62 5.35 15.19
N VAL A 37 4.22 6.48 14.62
CA VAL A 37 5.15 7.56 14.21
C VAL A 37 5.24 8.74 15.18
N GLY A 38 4.44 8.71 16.26
CA GLY A 38 4.46 9.75 17.30
C GLY A 38 3.92 11.10 16.86
N ILE A 39 2.92 11.13 15.97
CA ILE A 39 2.27 12.38 15.53
C ILE A 39 0.77 12.36 15.84
N ASP A 40 0.15 13.53 15.88
CA ASP A 40 -1.29 13.61 16.10
C ASP A 40 -2.12 13.19 14.86
N ARG A 41 -3.23 12.49 15.09
CA ARG A 41 -4.13 12.03 14.00
C ARG A 41 -4.66 13.18 13.14
N SER A 42 -4.90 14.36 13.72
CA SER A 42 -5.38 15.53 12.97
C SER A 42 -4.34 16.03 11.97
N THR A 43 -3.05 15.83 12.26
CA THR A 43 -1.96 16.15 11.33
C THR A 43 -2.00 15.24 10.11
N ILE A 44 -2.29 13.95 10.31
CA ILE A 44 -2.46 13.01 9.21
C ILE A 44 -3.67 13.39 8.35
N HIS A 45 -4.81 13.67 8.97
CA HIS A 45 -6.02 14.10 8.24
C HIS A 45 -5.79 15.39 7.45
N ARG A 46 -5.05 16.35 8.02
CA ARG A 46 -4.67 17.59 7.33
C ARG A 46 -3.79 17.32 6.11
N TRP A 47 -2.83 16.40 6.20
CA TRP A 47 -2.00 16.03 5.04
C TRP A 47 -2.79 15.32 3.95
N ILE A 48 -3.71 14.42 4.33
CA ILE A 48 -4.59 13.74 3.35
C ILE A 48 -5.44 14.75 2.59
N ALA A 49 -5.98 15.77 3.27
CA ALA A 49 -6.86 16.76 2.65
C ALA A 49 -6.10 17.89 1.92
N GLY A 50 -4.92 18.28 2.41
CA GLY A 50 -4.25 19.52 2.02
C GLY A 50 -2.89 19.36 1.35
N VAL A 51 -2.34 18.14 1.27
CA VAL A 51 -1.04 17.88 0.63
C VAL A 51 -1.23 16.86 -0.50
N PRO A 52 -1.40 17.30 -1.76
CA PRO A 52 -1.67 16.40 -2.90
C PRO A 52 -0.64 15.28 -3.02
N ALA A 53 0.66 15.60 -2.95
CA ALA A 53 1.73 14.60 -3.00
C ALA A 53 1.60 13.52 -1.91
N PHE A 54 1.10 13.87 -0.71
CA PHE A 54 0.92 12.90 0.36
C PHE A 54 -0.21 11.93 0.03
N ASN A 55 -1.32 12.46 -0.47
CA ASN A 55 -2.48 11.67 -0.86
C ASN A 55 -2.20 10.77 -2.07
N GLU A 56 -1.46 11.29 -3.06
CA GLU A 56 -1.02 10.53 -4.24
C GLU A 56 -0.09 9.39 -3.86
N ALA A 57 0.93 9.65 -3.04
CA ALA A 57 1.85 8.62 -2.56
C ALA A 57 1.12 7.55 -1.72
N LEU A 58 0.20 7.96 -0.84
CA LEU A 58 -0.61 7.02 -0.06
C LEU A 58 -1.50 6.15 -0.96
N THR A 59 -2.12 6.75 -1.98
CA THR A 59 -2.97 6.04 -2.94
C THR A 59 -2.16 5.07 -3.80
N ALA A 60 -0.98 5.49 -4.27
CA ALA A 60 -0.06 4.63 -5.00
C ALA A 60 0.38 3.43 -4.16
N GLY A 61 0.78 3.66 -2.90
CA GLY A 61 1.15 2.59 -1.98
C GLY A 61 0.01 1.59 -1.71
N ARG A 62 -1.23 2.07 -1.57
CA ARG A 62 -2.41 1.18 -1.42
C ARG A 62 -2.64 0.32 -2.66
N LYS A 63 -2.49 0.89 -3.85
CA LYS A 63 -2.61 0.14 -5.12
C LYS A 63 -1.53 -0.93 -5.25
N GLN A 64 -0.28 -0.59 -4.93
CA GLN A 64 0.83 -1.54 -4.94
C GLN A 64 0.59 -2.70 -3.98
N LEU A 65 0.21 -2.40 -2.73
CA LEU A 65 -0.10 -3.42 -1.74
C LEU A 65 -1.25 -4.34 -2.18
N ALA A 66 -2.30 -3.78 -2.78
CA ALA A 66 -3.41 -4.57 -3.31
C ALA A 66 -2.95 -5.51 -4.44
N THR A 67 -2.14 -5.01 -5.38
CA THR A 67 -1.57 -5.82 -6.47
C THR A 67 -0.71 -6.95 -5.93
N GLU A 68 0.17 -6.69 -4.97
CA GLU A 68 1.04 -7.72 -4.36
C GLU A 68 0.22 -8.80 -3.65
N VAL A 69 -0.83 -8.40 -2.92
CA VAL A 69 -1.72 -9.35 -2.24
C VAL A 69 -2.48 -10.21 -3.27
N MET A 70 -2.99 -9.62 -4.34
CA MET A 70 -3.68 -10.37 -5.41
C MET A 70 -2.74 -11.33 -6.13
N GLU A 71 -1.51 -10.90 -6.42
CA GLU A 71 -0.51 -11.74 -7.07
C GLU A 71 -0.11 -12.91 -6.19
N LYS A 72 0.10 -12.67 -4.89
CA LYS A 72 0.38 -13.74 -3.92
C LYS A 72 -0.78 -14.72 -3.85
N ALA A 73 -2.01 -14.23 -3.73
CA ALA A 73 -3.20 -15.09 -3.74
C ALA A 73 -3.26 -15.94 -5.00
N ARG A 74 -3.13 -15.32 -6.18
CA ARG A 74 -3.11 -16.02 -7.48
C ARG A 74 -2.02 -17.10 -7.54
N SER A 75 -0.84 -16.82 -7.00
CA SER A 75 0.29 -17.77 -7.00
C SER A 75 0.02 -18.95 -6.08
N THR A 76 -0.57 -18.71 -4.90
CA THR A 76 -1.01 -19.80 -4.00
C THR A 76 -2.06 -20.68 -4.67
N TRP A 77 -3.07 -20.07 -5.30
CA TRP A 77 -4.10 -20.81 -6.06
C TRP A 77 -3.50 -21.63 -7.21
N GLN A 78 -2.56 -21.07 -7.97
CA GLN A 78 -1.89 -21.81 -9.06
C GLN A 78 -1.06 -22.99 -8.55
N ALA A 79 -0.42 -22.85 -7.39
CA ALA A 79 0.33 -23.94 -6.76
C ALA A 79 -0.61 -25.08 -6.31
N GLU A 80 -1.76 -24.75 -5.73
CA GLU A 80 -2.78 -25.75 -5.34
C GLU A 80 -3.35 -26.49 -6.56
N LEU A 81 -3.71 -25.77 -7.62
CA LEU A 81 -4.20 -26.35 -8.88
C LEU A 81 -3.16 -27.24 -9.57
N SER A 82 -1.88 -26.91 -9.45
CA SER A 82 -0.78 -27.72 -9.99
C SER A 82 -0.48 -28.95 -9.13
N ALA A 83 -0.79 -28.90 -7.83
CA ALA A 83 -0.56 -29.97 -6.88
C ALA A 83 -1.72 -30.98 -6.81
N GLY A 84 -2.94 -30.57 -7.20
CA GLY A 84 -4.12 -31.42 -7.22
C GLY A 84 -4.94 -31.24 -8.50
N ALA A 85 -4.87 -32.24 -9.39
CA ALA A 85 -5.83 -32.40 -10.48
C ALA A 85 -7.19 -32.91 -9.95
N ASP A 86 -7.79 -32.18 -9.02
CA ASP A 86 -9.21 -32.28 -8.67
C ASP A 86 -9.72 -30.87 -8.34
N SER A 87 -10.72 -30.39 -9.07
CA SER A 87 -11.05 -28.97 -9.23
C SER A 87 -11.56 -28.29 -7.93
N PRO A 88 -11.02 -27.12 -7.52
CA PRO A 88 -11.72 -26.21 -6.63
C PRO A 88 -12.52 -25.16 -7.43
N SER A 89 -13.72 -24.82 -6.94
CA SER A 89 -14.63 -23.83 -7.53
C SER A 89 -14.00 -22.42 -7.59
N PRO A 90 -14.28 -21.63 -8.65
CA PRO A 90 -13.77 -20.28 -8.77
C PRO A 90 -14.27 -19.38 -7.63
N PRO A 91 -13.49 -18.37 -7.21
CA PRO A 91 -13.98 -17.36 -6.25
C PRO A 91 -15.23 -16.68 -6.83
N PRO A 92 -16.24 -16.33 -6.00
CA PRO A 92 -17.41 -15.63 -6.48
C PRO A 92 -16.95 -14.32 -7.14
N GLY A 93 -17.16 -14.23 -8.45
CA GLY A 93 -17.01 -12.97 -9.16
C GLY A 93 -17.93 -11.93 -8.53
N PRO A 94 -17.58 -10.63 -8.60
CA PRO A 94 -18.46 -9.59 -8.08
C PRO A 94 -19.83 -9.75 -8.75
N HIS A 95 -20.87 -9.96 -7.93
CA HIS A 95 -22.25 -9.99 -8.38
C HIS A 95 -22.53 -8.65 -9.09
N GLN A 96 -22.54 -8.66 -10.42
CA GLN A 96 -23.11 -7.59 -11.21
C GLN A 96 -24.62 -7.73 -11.07
N GLY A 97 -25.20 -6.85 -10.24
CA GLY A 97 -26.64 -6.60 -10.20
C GLY A 97 -27.11 -5.77 -11.37
#